data_AF-A0A068FKJ1-F1
#
_entry.id   AF-A0A068FKJ1-F1
#
_cell.length_a   1.000
_cell.length_b   1.000
_cell.length_c   1.000
_cell.angle_alpha   90.00
_cell.angle_beta   90.00
_cell.angle_gamma   90.00
#
_symmetry.space_group_name_H-M   'P 1'
#
loop_
_entity.id
_entity.type
_entity.pdbx_description
1 polymer ?
#
loop_
_entity_poly.entity_id
_entity_poly.type
_entity_poly.pdbx_seq_one_letter_code
_entity_poly.pdbx_strand_id
1 'polypeptide(L)'
;NFPTRMSFALTSQVDSRTIIDSAGAEKLLGRGDMLYMPQDVAKPKRLQGTMVGDAEIERLVNFWANQRRQEAQPVRFEDVAQAGADGKKPAEDELLDKARQLALESKNISASYLQRKLQIGFQRAARIMDTLKEEGFGKEKGAEKGDL
;
A
#
# COMPACT_ATOMS: atom_id res chain seq x y z
N ASN A 1 -15.55 3.32 -4.58
CA ASN A 1 -16.88 2.96 -5.13
C ASN A 1 -16.74 1.61 -5.81
N PHE A 2 -17.43 0.58 -5.33
CA PHE A 2 -17.34 -0.79 -5.84
C PHE A 2 -18.75 -1.26 -6.27
N PRO A 3 -19.13 -1.03 -7.54
CA PRO A 3 -20.50 -1.27 -8.00
C PRO A 3 -20.80 -2.76 -8.20
N THR A 4 -19.78 -3.55 -8.55
CA THR A 4 -19.90 -5.01 -8.69
C THR A 4 -19.69 -5.68 -7.34
N ARG A 5 -20.64 -6.53 -6.94
CA ARG A 5 -20.61 -7.20 -5.64
C ARG A 5 -20.88 -8.69 -5.78
N MET A 6 -20.32 -9.47 -4.86
CA MET A 6 -20.55 -10.91 -4.77
C MET A 6 -20.68 -11.31 -3.31
N SER A 7 -21.47 -12.35 -3.05
CA SER A 7 -21.61 -12.91 -1.71
C SER A 7 -21.83 -14.42 -1.76
N PHE A 8 -21.21 -15.13 -0.82
CA PHE A 8 -21.48 -16.53 -0.53
C PHE A 8 -22.62 -16.65 0.49
N ALA A 9 -22.89 -17.85 0.98
CA ALA A 9 -23.88 -18.05 2.03
C ALA A 9 -23.60 -17.17 3.27
N LEU A 10 -24.60 -16.38 3.66
CA LEU A 10 -24.58 -15.53 4.83
C LEU A 10 -25.56 -16.03 5.90
N THR A 11 -25.46 -15.49 7.11
CA THR A 11 -26.28 -15.91 8.25
C THR A 11 -27.57 -15.12 8.40
N SER A 12 -27.66 -13.90 7.85
CA SER A 12 -28.83 -13.05 7.99
C SER A 12 -29.20 -12.28 6.71
N GLN A 13 -30.48 -11.94 6.60
CA GLN A 13 -30.98 -11.06 5.53
C GLN A 13 -30.37 -9.66 5.61
N VAL A 14 -30.03 -9.19 6.82
CA VAL A 14 -29.38 -7.90 7.03
C VAL A 14 -27.99 -7.90 6.39
N ASP A 15 -27.21 -8.96 6.60
CA ASP A 15 -25.89 -9.09 5.98
C ASP A 15 -25.98 -9.22 4.47
N SER A 16 -27.00 -9.93 3.97
CA SER A 16 -27.26 -10.01 2.53
C SER A 16 -27.48 -8.61 1.94
N ARG A 17 -28.33 -7.79 2.57
CA ARG A 17 -28.55 -6.42 2.10
C ARG A 17 -27.30 -5.55 2.22
N THR A 18 -26.47 -5.75 3.24
CA THR A 18 -25.22 -5.00 3.40
C THR A 18 -24.22 -5.28 2.28
N ILE A 19 -24.14 -6.53 1.80
CA ILE A 19 -23.13 -6.94 0.81
C ILE A 19 -23.64 -6.82 -0.63
N ILE A 20 -24.89 -7.17 -0.92
CA ILE A 20 -25.40 -7.23 -2.31
C ILE A 20 -26.60 -6.31 -2.56
N ASP A 21 -26.93 -5.44 -1.61
CA ASP A 21 -28.08 -4.52 -1.64
C ASP A 21 -29.45 -5.22 -1.82
N SER A 22 -29.49 -6.55 -1.70
CA SER A 22 -30.70 -7.37 -1.80
C SER A 22 -30.69 -8.53 -0.82
N ALA A 23 -31.87 -9.10 -0.55
CA ALA A 23 -32.00 -10.36 0.18
C ALA A 23 -31.70 -11.56 -0.73
N GLY A 24 -31.33 -12.70 -0.15
CA GLY A 24 -31.17 -13.98 -0.83
C GLY A 24 -29.86 -14.70 -0.54
N ALA A 25 -28.82 -14.01 -0.09
CA ALA A 25 -27.54 -14.65 0.24
C ALA A 25 -27.67 -15.54 1.49
N GLU A 26 -28.61 -15.25 2.38
CA GLU A 26 -28.94 -16.07 3.56
C GLU A 26 -29.59 -17.42 3.21
N LYS A 27 -29.99 -17.61 1.94
CA LYS A 27 -30.64 -18.83 1.45
C LYS A 27 -29.72 -19.69 0.58
N LEU A 28 -28.46 -19.30 0.43
CA LEU A 28 -27.48 -20.07 -0.33
C LEU A 28 -27.08 -21.32 0.44
N LEU A 29 -26.70 -22.37 -0.29
CA LEU A 29 -26.43 -23.70 0.25
C LEU A 29 -25.00 -23.86 0.79
N GLY A 30 -24.16 -22.83 0.63
CA GLY A 30 -22.73 -22.90 0.93
C GLY A 30 -21.95 -23.70 -0.11
N ARG A 31 -20.74 -24.16 0.25
CA ARG A 31 -19.87 -24.99 -0.62
C ARG A 31 -19.69 -24.42 -2.04
N GLY A 32 -19.50 -23.12 -2.14
CA GLY A 32 -19.30 -22.42 -3.41
C GLY A 32 -20.55 -21.79 -4.03
N ASP A 33 -21.75 -22.05 -3.51
CA ASP A 33 -22.98 -21.38 -3.96
C ASP A 33 -22.93 -19.87 -3.62
N MET A 34 -23.17 -19.02 -4.61
CA MET A 34 -22.97 -17.57 -4.50
C MET A 34 -24.00 -16.76 -5.29
N LEU A 35 -24.18 -15.50 -4.90
CA LEU A 35 -24.85 -14.47 -5.67
C LEU A 35 -23.84 -13.46 -6.22
N TYR A 36 -23.99 -13.12 -7.50
CA TYR A 36 -23.16 -12.16 -8.21
C TYR A 36 -24.03 -11.02 -8.78
N MET A 37 -23.71 -9.78 -8.41
CA MET A 37 -24.39 -8.57 -8.86
C MET A 37 -23.39 -7.73 -9.68
N PRO A 38 -23.44 -7.78 -11.03
CA PRO A 38 -22.67 -6.88 -11.87
C PRO A 38 -23.28 -5.48 -11.82
N GLN A 39 -22.47 -4.46 -12.12
CA GLN A 39 -22.91 -3.06 -12.16
C GLN A 39 -24.10 -2.78 -13.10
N ASP A 40 -24.26 -3.57 -14.17
CA ASP A 40 -25.21 -3.31 -15.25
C ASP A 40 -26.58 -3.98 -15.05
N VAL A 41 -26.74 -4.77 -13.98
CA VAL A 41 -27.96 -5.58 -13.75
C VAL A 41 -28.51 -5.31 -12.36
N ALA A 42 -29.80 -5.03 -12.28
CA ALA A 42 -30.47 -4.72 -11.00
C ALA A 42 -30.76 -5.94 -10.12
N LYS A 43 -30.58 -7.17 -10.64
CA LYS A 43 -30.86 -8.42 -9.93
C LYS A 43 -29.63 -9.32 -9.91
N PRO A 44 -29.31 -9.93 -8.75
CA PRO A 44 -28.15 -10.79 -8.65
C PRO A 44 -28.40 -12.11 -9.39
N LYS A 45 -27.34 -12.65 -10.00
CA LYS A 45 -27.32 -13.96 -10.63
C LYS A 45 -26.77 -14.98 -9.64
N ARG A 46 -27.43 -16.13 -9.50
CA ARG A 46 -26.92 -17.25 -8.70
C ARG A 46 -25.91 -18.05 -9.51
N LEU A 47 -24.76 -18.31 -8.91
CA LEU A 47 -23.63 -19.02 -9.52
C LEU A 47 -23.09 -20.08 -8.56
N GLN A 48 -22.41 -21.09 -9.10
CA GLN A 48 -21.69 -22.09 -8.33
C GLN A 48 -20.18 -21.92 -8.54
N GLY A 49 -19.46 -21.64 -7.47
CA GLY A 49 -18.01 -21.53 -7.46
C GLY A 49 -17.33 -22.86 -7.72
N THR A 50 -16.20 -22.80 -8.39
CA THR A 50 -15.31 -23.96 -8.57
C THR A 50 -14.50 -24.16 -7.29
N MET A 51 -14.44 -25.38 -6.80
CA MET A 51 -13.55 -25.75 -5.68
C MET A 51 -12.15 -26.00 -6.24
N VAL A 52 -11.16 -25.35 -5.65
CA VAL A 52 -9.74 -25.57 -5.95
C VAL A 52 -9.10 -26.04 -4.65
N GLY A 53 -8.46 -27.20 -4.68
CA GLY A 53 -7.80 -27.77 -3.50
C GLY A 53 -6.41 -27.19 -3.24
N ASP A 54 -5.94 -27.31 -2.01
CA ASP A 54 -4.63 -26.79 -1.58
C ASP A 54 -3.49 -27.32 -2.46
N ALA A 55 -3.50 -28.63 -2.78
CA ALA A 55 -2.51 -29.24 -3.65
C ALA A 55 -2.52 -28.66 -5.08
N GLU A 56 -3.66 -28.18 -5.58
CA GLU A 56 -3.74 -27.54 -6.89
C GLU A 56 -3.19 -26.11 -6.84
N ILE A 57 -3.50 -25.39 -5.76
CA ILE A 57 -2.96 -24.06 -5.48
C ILE A 57 -1.44 -24.12 -5.39
N GLU A 58 -0.88 -25.07 -4.64
CA GLU A 58 0.57 -25.25 -4.49
C GLU A 58 1.24 -25.53 -5.84
N ARG A 59 0.66 -26.40 -6.67
CA ARG A 59 1.18 -26.67 -8.01
C ARG A 59 1.19 -25.42 -8.88
N LEU A 60 0.13 -24.60 -8.85
CA LEU A 60 0.05 -23.35 -9.59
C LEU A 60 1.08 -22.32 -9.09
N VAL A 61 1.20 -22.15 -7.77
CA VAL A 61 2.18 -21.23 -7.17
C VAL A 61 3.60 -21.64 -7.55
N ASN A 62 3.95 -22.92 -7.42
CA ASN A 62 5.26 -23.43 -7.79
C ASN A 62 5.55 -23.28 -9.28
N PHE A 63 4.57 -23.52 -10.15
CA PHE A 63 4.71 -23.33 -11.59
C PHE A 63 5.08 -21.88 -11.94
N TRP A 64 4.36 -20.90 -11.38
CA TRP A 64 4.61 -19.49 -11.63
C TRP A 64 5.90 -18.97 -10.98
N ALA A 65 6.20 -19.41 -9.75
CA ALA A 65 7.42 -19.03 -9.03
C ALA A 65 8.69 -19.46 -9.77
N ASN A 66 8.65 -20.61 -10.47
CA ASN A 66 9.79 -21.13 -11.21
C ASN A 66 9.92 -20.56 -12.64
N GLN A 67 8.90 -19.84 -13.14
CA GLN A 67 8.89 -19.32 -14.51
C GLN A 67 9.70 -18.03 -14.69
N ARG A 68 9.91 -17.24 -13.64
CA ARG A 68 10.82 -16.08 -13.63
C ARG A 68 11.41 -15.91 -12.23
N ARG A 69 12.72 -15.69 -12.13
CA ARG A 69 13.29 -14.95 -10.98
C ARG A 69 12.71 -13.55 -11.04
N GLN A 70 11.50 -13.35 -10.53
CA GLN A 70 11.10 -12.03 -10.09
C GLN A 70 12.06 -11.73 -8.93
N GLU A 71 12.89 -10.71 -9.11
CA GLU A 71 13.38 -9.95 -7.96
C GLU A 71 12.12 -9.42 -7.28
N ALA A 72 11.54 -10.23 -6.39
CA ALA A 72 10.48 -9.79 -5.53
C ALA A 72 11.12 -8.70 -4.69
N GLN A 73 10.94 -7.45 -5.08
CA GLN A 73 11.25 -6.34 -4.21
C GLN A 73 10.42 -6.61 -2.95
N PRO A 74 11.05 -6.81 -1.79
CA PRO A 74 10.31 -7.07 -0.57
C PRO A 74 9.43 -5.85 -0.36
N VAL A 75 8.12 -6.03 -0.56
CA VAL A 75 7.14 -4.97 -0.29
C VAL A 75 7.23 -4.74 1.21
N ARG A 76 7.91 -3.66 1.60
CA ARG A 76 7.96 -3.26 3.00
C ARG A 76 6.54 -2.81 3.34
N PHE A 77 6.02 -3.28 4.48
CA PHE A 77 4.69 -2.87 4.94
C PHE A 77 4.55 -1.34 5.08
N GLU A 78 5.68 -0.64 5.22
CA GLU A 78 5.80 0.82 5.19
C GLU A 78 5.32 1.45 3.86
N ASP A 79 5.54 0.76 2.73
CA ASP A 79 5.13 1.22 1.39
C ASP A 79 3.61 1.05 1.16
N VAL A 80 2.99 0.05 1.79
CA VAL A 80 1.55 -0.24 1.65
C VAL A 80 0.72 0.78 2.44
N ALA A 81 1.23 1.26 3.58
CA ALA A 81 0.60 2.35 4.33
C ALA A 81 0.63 3.69 3.55
N GLN A 82 1.63 3.89 2.68
CA GLN A 82 1.69 5.04 1.78
C GLN A 82 0.80 4.89 0.54
N ALA A 83 0.49 3.67 0.09
CA ALA A 83 -0.38 3.46 -1.07
C ALA A 83 -1.85 3.90 -0.81
N GLY A 84 -2.26 4.06 0.44
CA GLY A 84 -3.59 4.59 0.82
C GLY A 84 -3.68 6.12 0.90
N ALA A 85 -2.55 6.83 0.83
CA ALA A 85 -2.48 8.28 0.91
C ALA A 85 -1.56 8.82 -0.18
N ASP A 86 -2.17 9.41 -1.21
CA ASP A 86 -1.52 10.17 -2.28
C ASP A 86 -0.74 9.38 -3.35
N GLY A 87 -1.43 9.15 -4.47
CA GLY A 87 -0.82 8.99 -5.79
C GLY A 87 -0.11 10.27 -6.27
N LYS A 88 0.89 10.75 -5.53
CA LYS A 88 1.78 11.86 -5.93
C LYS A 88 3.25 11.52 -5.68
N LYS A 89 3.75 10.50 -6.38
CA LYS A 89 5.20 10.27 -6.55
C LYS A 89 5.99 11.33 -7.35
N PRO A 90 5.43 12.31 -8.11
CA PRO A 90 6.28 13.32 -8.75
C PRO A 90 6.76 14.43 -7.80
N ALA A 91 6.11 14.64 -6.65
CA ALA A 91 6.41 15.78 -5.79
C ALA A 91 7.52 15.53 -4.77
N GLU A 92 7.88 14.27 -4.52
CA GLU A 92 8.92 13.92 -3.54
C GLU A 92 10.33 14.11 -4.12
N ASP A 93 10.52 13.74 -5.38
CA ASP A 93 11.80 13.94 -6.10
C ASP A 93 12.13 15.43 -6.26
N GLU A 94 11.16 16.27 -6.65
CA GLU A 94 11.39 17.73 -6.78
C GLU A 94 11.78 18.41 -5.45
N LEU A 95 11.26 17.91 -4.33
CA LEU A 95 11.58 18.44 -3.00
C LEU A 95 12.97 17.97 -2.54
N LEU A 96 13.37 16.74 -2.88
CA LEU A 96 14.69 16.21 -2.60
C LEU A 96 15.77 16.99 -3.37
N ASP A 97 15.54 17.30 -4.65
CA ASP A 97 16.48 18.11 -5.44
C ASP A 97 16.66 19.52 -4.90
N LYS A 98 15.56 20.18 -4.49
CA LYS A 98 15.63 21.49 -3.80
C LYS A 98 16.37 21.38 -2.46
N ALA A 99 16.20 20.27 -1.74
CA ALA A 99 16.90 20.03 -0.48
C ALA A 99 18.42 19.86 -0.69
N ARG A 100 18.84 19.17 -1.77
CA ARG A 100 20.26 19.06 -2.17
C ARG A 100 20.87 20.43 -2.48
N GLN A 101 20.16 21.28 -3.23
CA GLN A 101 20.61 22.65 -3.50
C GLN A 101 20.80 23.46 -2.21
N LEU A 102 19.82 23.39 -1.29
CA LEU A 102 19.92 24.05 0.00
C LEU A 102 21.07 23.51 0.87
N ALA A 103 21.38 22.21 0.75
CA ALA A 103 22.50 21.58 1.44
C ALA A 103 23.87 22.04 0.91
N LEU A 104 23.97 22.35 -0.38
CA LEU A 104 25.17 22.91 -0.99
C LEU A 104 25.36 24.39 -0.60
N GLU A 105 24.28 25.15 -0.50
CA GLU A 105 24.32 26.57 -0.14
C GLU A 105 24.55 26.81 1.36
N SER A 106 24.06 25.90 2.21
CA SER A 106 24.02 26.07 3.67
C SER A 106 25.01 25.14 4.37
N LYS A 107 26.00 25.69 5.08
CA LYS A 107 27.00 24.90 5.83
C LYS A 107 26.40 23.98 6.92
N ASN A 108 25.22 24.32 7.44
CA ASN A 108 24.52 23.55 8.47
C ASN A 108 23.07 23.33 8.04
N ILE A 109 22.71 22.08 7.79
CA ILE A 109 21.37 21.66 7.39
C ILE A 109 20.77 20.70 8.43
N SER A 110 19.51 20.91 8.77
CA SER A 110 18.77 20.09 9.74
C SER A 110 17.32 19.90 9.28
N ALA A 111 16.63 18.90 9.85
CA ALA A 111 15.23 18.64 9.53
C ALA A 111 14.35 19.89 9.76
N SER A 112 14.57 20.63 10.84
CA SER A 112 13.85 21.88 11.13
C SER A 112 14.18 23.02 10.15
N TYR A 113 15.41 23.03 9.59
CA TYR A 113 15.79 24.00 8.54
C TYR A 113 15.04 23.71 7.24
N LEU A 114 15.03 22.44 6.81
CA LEU A 114 14.31 21.98 5.62
C LEU A 114 12.81 22.20 5.75
N GLN A 115 12.23 21.92 6.92
CA GLN A 115 10.82 22.15 7.22
C GLN A 115 10.40 23.59 6.91
N ARG A 116 11.19 24.58 7.35
CA ARG A 116 10.89 26.02 7.15
C ARG A 116 11.14 26.47 5.72
N LYS A 117 12.21 26.00 5.08
CA LYS A 117 12.59 26.44 3.72
C LYS A 117 11.72 25.82 2.63
N LEU A 118 11.32 24.56 2.78
CA LEU A 118 10.51 23.84 1.81
C LEU A 118 9.00 23.85 2.17
N GLN A 119 8.62 24.43 3.31
CA GLN A 119 7.24 24.50 3.81
C GLN A 119 6.55 23.13 3.87
N ILE A 120 7.29 22.12 4.32
CA ILE A 120 6.83 20.73 4.45
C ILE A 120 6.58 20.36 5.91
N GLY A 121 5.83 19.28 6.15
CA GLY A 121 5.65 18.73 7.50
C GLY A 121 6.93 18.13 8.07
N PHE A 122 7.07 18.12 9.40
CA PHE A 122 8.27 17.65 10.10
C PHE A 122 8.67 16.22 9.73
N GLN A 123 7.71 15.30 9.65
CA GLN A 123 7.94 13.91 9.26
C GLN A 123 8.57 13.78 7.86
N ARG A 124 8.13 14.63 6.92
CA ARG A 124 8.67 14.67 5.56
C ARG A 124 10.07 15.30 5.53
N ALA A 125 10.29 16.35 6.32
CA ALA A 125 11.60 16.97 6.44
C ALA A 125 12.65 16.05 7.09
N ALA A 126 12.23 15.22 8.05
CA ALA A 126 13.10 14.21 8.67
C ALA A 126 13.55 13.16 7.65
N ARG A 127 12.62 12.60 6.86
CA ARG A 127 12.95 11.63 5.80
C ARG A 127 13.91 12.20 4.76
N ILE A 128 13.65 13.41 4.27
CA ILE A 128 14.54 14.10 3.30
C ILE A 128 15.92 14.34 3.93
N MET A 129 15.98 14.69 5.21
CA MET A 129 17.25 14.86 5.93
C MET A 129 18.01 13.53 6.07
N ASP A 130 17.32 12.42 6.32
CA ASP A 130 17.95 11.10 6.42
C ASP A 130 18.53 10.66 5.07
N THR A 131 17.79 10.86 3.96
CA THR A 131 18.30 10.64 2.61
C THR A 131 19.51 11.51 2.30
N LEU A 132 19.49 12.79 2.69
CA LEU A 132 20.63 13.69 2.51
C LEU A 132 21.86 13.27 3.34
N LYS A 133 21.67 12.70 4.54
CA LYS A 133 22.76 12.15 5.35
C LYS A 133 23.40 10.93 4.72
N GLU A 134 22.60 10.04 4.13
CA GLU A 134 23.10 8.89 3.36
C GLU A 134 23.94 9.34 2.16
N GLU A 135 23.55 10.45 1.53
CA GLU A 135 24.30 11.10 0.45
C GLU A 135 25.53 11.91 0.94
N GLY A 136 25.75 12.00 2.26
CA GLY A 136 26.92 12.63 2.87
C GLY A 136 26.73 14.10 3.28
N PHE A 137 25.53 14.65 3.15
CA PHE A 137 25.19 16.00 3.61
C PHE A 137 24.82 15.99 5.11
N GLY A 138 25.43 16.87 5.91
CA GLY A 138 25.10 17.01 7.33
C GLY A 138 26.04 16.32 8.32
N LYS A 139 27.34 16.18 7.99
CA LYS A 139 28.35 15.86 9.02
C LYS A 139 28.37 16.95 10.10
N GLU A 140 27.83 16.65 11.26
CA GLU A 140 28.14 17.38 12.49
C GLU A 140 29.62 17.18 12.81
N LYS A 141 30.42 18.25 12.74
CA LYS A 141 31.64 18.32 13.54
C LYS A 141 31.20 18.56 14.99
N GLY A 142 31.27 17.51 15.82
CA GLY A 142 31.30 17.68 17.28
C GLY A 142 30.69 16.56 18.10
N ALA A 143 31.48 15.52 18.36
CA ALA A 143 31.62 14.93 19.71
C ALA A 143 32.81 13.95 19.66
N GLU A 144 34.00 14.50 19.72
CA GLU A 144 35.20 13.79 20.16
C GLU A 144 34.89 13.31 21.60
N LYS A 145 34.57 12.02 21.74
CA LYS A 145 34.52 11.36 23.04
C LYS A 145 35.98 11.26 23.49
N GLY A 146 36.37 12.14 24.40
CA GLY A 146 37.70 12.13 25.01
C GLY A 146 37.99 10.77 25.62
N ASP A 147 39.19 10.28 25.31
CA ASP A 147 39.92 9.34 26.14
C ASP A 147 40.09 9.93 27.55
N LEU A 148 39.71 9.13 28.55
CA LEU A 148 40.34 8.88 29.87
C LEU A 148 39.30 8.32 30.85
#